data_AF-A0AB73IR91-F1
#
_entry.id   AF-A0AB73IR91-F1
#
_cell.length_a   1.000
_cell.length_b   1.000
_cell.length_c   1.000
_cell.angle_alpha   90.00
_cell.angle_beta   90.00
_cell.angle_gamma   90.00
#
_symmetry.space_group_name_H-M   'P 1'
#
loop_
_entity.id
_entity.type
_entity.pdbx_description
1 polymer ?
#
loop_
_entity_poly.entity_id
_entity_poly.type
_entity_poly.pdbx_seq_one_letter_code
_entity_poly.pdbx_strand_id
1 'polypeptide(L)'
;MYHVNFAFDGTQSCSQSMMDITVRDHPVSVGRPLHCDLRDFTAAVDNPLRMKHEQALEAARKEEAAAKTASDKAFALKDEAAALDSLGRSDEALARIDEALRLAEPSRSKDLIATKAGIEFSMNAPQQALALLAPEIQRTREFAAHNPQLARAGALGTYTEGFVTATFANIQLEQWKAAISTLADAESELEGPSFYAYRALVYRYIMARAHDASLKNPQLEREATYYAANDKNQYGVLLRTWQGEDALNELSIINAGLSGDDRQEAEAEEQFYLGAYAKFVKGDTDAARGRLRILNQLAPYGSIEWIYGRRVLE
;
A
#
# COMPACT_ATOMS: atom_id res chain seq x y z
N MET A 1 9.13 9.33 -22.98
CA MET A 1 9.77 9.57 -21.68
C MET A 1 8.63 9.64 -20.69
N TYR A 2 8.32 8.52 -20.05
CA TYR A 2 7.12 8.35 -19.24
C TYR A 2 7.46 8.67 -17.78
N HIS A 3 6.82 9.69 -17.22
CA HIS A 3 6.79 9.91 -15.78
C HIS A 3 5.50 9.25 -15.29
N VAL A 4 5.65 8.16 -14.53
CA VAL A 4 4.56 7.55 -13.78
C VAL A 4 4.61 8.20 -12.39
N ASN A 5 3.64 9.07 -12.10
CA ASN A 5 3.43 9.56 -10.74
C ASN A 5 2.56 8.53 -10.03
N PHE A 6 3.19 7.74 -9.17
CA PHE A 6 2.50 6.90 -8.21
C PHE A 6 1.92 7.82 -7.13
N ALA A 7 0.62 7.69 -6.85
CA ALA A 7 0.04 8.19 -5.61
C ALA A 7 0.18 7.12 -4.51
N PHE A 8 1.43 6.67 -4.34
CA PHE A 8 2.00 6.25 -3.08
C PHE A 8 3.15 7.24 -2.95
N ASP A 9 2.93 8.30 -2.20
CA ASP A 9 3.91 9.35 -2.05
C ASP A 9 5.01 8.86 -1.11
N GLY A 10 5.93 8.09 -1.69
CA GLY A 10 7.33 8.08 -1.31
C GLY A 10 7.98 9.46 -1.55
N THR A 11 7.36 10.54 -1.06
CA THR A 11 7.99 11.85 -0.97
C THR A 11 9.14 11.73 0.01
N GLN A 12 10.37 11.73 -0.53
CA GLN A 12 11.66 11.95 0.13
C GLN A 12 11.59 12.27 1.63
N SER A 13 11.31 11.25 2.44
CA SER A 13 11.51 11.28 3.88
C SER A 13 12.80 10.51 4.20
N CYS A 14 13.53 10.92 5.25
CA CYS A 14 14.84 10.40 5.65
C CYS A 14 14.91 8.88 5.42
N SER A 15 15.48 8.47 4.28
CA SER A 15 15.55 7.05 3.92
C SER A 15 16.40 6.37 4.98
N GLN A 16 15.78 5.51 5.78
CA GLN A 16 16.51 4.62 6.67
C GLN A 16 17.16 3.54 5.79
N SER A 17 18.29 3.92 5.20
CA SER A 17 19.27 3.01 4.65
C SER A 17 19.98 2.33 5.81
N MET A 18 19.55 1.12 6.16
CA MET A 18 20.43 0.12 6.75
C MET A 18 20.77 -0.91 5.67
N MET A 19 22.07 -1.09 5.43
CA MET A 19 22.62 -1.84 4.31
C MET A 19 23.11 -3.25 4.66
N ASP A 20 22.94 -4.11 3.65
CA ASP A 20 23.71 -5.29 3.24
C ASP A 20 23.39 -6.66 3.86
N ILE A 21 22.82 -7.57 3.04
CA ILE A 21 23.53 -8.78 2.57
C ILE A 21 23.15 -9.01 1.09
N THR A 22 24.14 -8.93 0.20
CA THR A 22 24.08 -9.39 -1.21
C THR A 22 23.63 -10.85 -1.33
N VAL A 23 22.33 -11.06 -1.55
CA VAL A 23 21.78 -12.33 -2.06
C VAL A 23 21.52 -12.13 -3.54
N ARG A 24 21.97 -13.09 -4.36
CA ARG A 24 21.88 -13.09 -5.84
C ARG A 24 20.44 -12.88 -6.37
N ASP A 25 19.44 -13.10 -5.52
CA ASP A 25 18.02 -12.97 -5.83
C ASP A 25 17.43 -11.59 -5.44
N HIS A 26 18.20 -10.70 -4.80
CA HIS A 26 17.77 -9.35 -4.37
C HIS A 26 18.88 -8.27 -4.56
N PRO A 27 19.21 -7.86 -5.81
CA PRO A 27 20.24 -6.84 -6.04
C PRO A 27 19.69 -5.41 -5.90
N VAL A 28 20.31 -4.57 -5.04
CA VAL A 28 20.10 -3.11 -5.04
C VAL A 28 21.45 -2.38 -4.88
N SER A 29 21.59 -1.22 -5.54
CA SER A 29 22.81 -0.41 -5.60
C SER A 29 22.94 0.60 -4.45
N VAL A 30 24.18 0.97 -4.13
CA VAL A 30 24.64 1.59 -2.87
C VAL A 30 24.49 3.13 -2.84
N GLY A 31 23.82 3.68 -1.82
CA GLY A 31 23.86 5.09 -1.41
C GLY A 31 24.44 5.30 0.00
N ARG A 32 25.18 6.41 0.20
CA ARG A 32 25.91 6.75 1.45
C ARG A 32 24.98 7.14 2.62
N PRO A 33 25.42 7.01 3.89
CA PRO A 33 24.63 7.37 5.06
C PRO A 33 24.51 8.90 5.24
N LEU A 34 23.32 9.36 5.63
CA LEU A 34 23.06 10.74 6.09
C LEU A 34 22.56 10.70 7.54
N HIS A 35 23.08 11.60 8.37
CA HIS A 35 22.59 11.86 9.73
C HIS A 35 21.39 12.80 9.69
N CYS A 36 20.27 12.46 10.34
CA CYS A 36 19.16 13.37 10.58
C CYS A 36 19.27 13.89 12.05
N ASP A 37 19.25 15.22 12.22
CA ASP A 37 19.39 15.91 13.52
C ASP A 37 18.07 15.88 14.29
N LEU A 38 18.14 15.57 15.59
CA LEU A 38 17.02 15.56 16.53
C LEU A 38 16.58 16.99 16.90
N ARG A 39 15.79 17.68 16.06
CA ARG A 39 15.05 18.89 16.47
C ARG A 39 13.72 19.05 15.74
N ASP A 40 12.63 18.81 16.46
CA ASP A 40 11.64 19.83 16.89
C ASP A 40 10.35 19.12 17.32
N PHE A 41 10.29 18.74 18.59
CA PHE A 41 9.04 18.42 19.26
C PHE A 41 8.45 19.73 19.76
N THR A 42 7.55 20.37 19.00
CA THR A 42 6.43 21.17 19.53
C THR A 42 5.66 21.89 18.41
N ALA A 43 4.55 21.29 17.99
CA ALA A 43 3.32 22.02 17.67
C ALA A 43 2.17 21.02 17.81
N ALA A 44 0.99 21.47 18.25
CA ALA A 44 -0.23 20.68 18.11
C ALA A 44 -0.55 20.63 16.60
N VAL A 45 -0.18 19.54 15.95
CA VAL A 45 -0.27 19.42 14.48
C VAL A 45 -1.66 18.91 14.13
N ASP A 46 -2.34 19.64 13.24
CA ASP A 46 -3.42 19.10 12.41
C ASP A 46 -2.98 17.74 11.82
N ASN A 47 -3.92 16.82 11.57
CA ASN A 47 -3.61 15.48 11.04
C ASN A 47 -2.73 15.58 9.76
N PRO A 48 -1.46 15.11 9.77
CA PRO A 48 -0.52 15.38 8.67
C PRO A 48 -0.93 14.71 7.36
N LEU A 49 -1.48 13.49 7.39
CA LEU A 49 -2.05 12.86 6.20
C LEU A 49 -3.25 13.64 5.66
N ARG A 50 -4.12 14.16 6.52
CA ARG A 50 -5.23 15.03 6.06
C ARG A 50 -4.71 16.25 5.32
N MET A 51 -3.74 16.96 5.90
CA MET A 51 -3.14 18.15 5.27
C MET A 51 -2.48 17.82 3.94
N LYS A 52 -1.75 16.70 3.86
CA LYS A 52 -1.10 16.20 2.65
C LYS A 52 -2.11 15.96 1.53
N HIS A 53 -3.23 15.28 1.84
CA HIS A 53 -4.29 15.05 0.85
C HIS A 53 -5.08 16.33 0.49
N GLU A 54 -5.26 17.27 1.43
CA GLU A 54 -5.83 18.59 1.13
C GLU A 54 -4.93 19.39 0.16
N GLN A 55 -3.61 19.36 0.36
CA GLN A 55 -2.64 19.98 -0.54
C GLN A 55 -2.61 19.31 -1.92
N ALA A 56 -2.64 17.98 -1.97
CA ALA A 56 -2.73 17.23 -3.21
C ALA A 56 -4.01 17.58 -3.99
N LEU A 57 -5.14 17.71 -3.31
CA LEU A 57 -6.41 18.14 -3.89
C LEU A 57 -6.33 19.55 -4.49
N GLU A 58 -5.71 20.50 -3.77
CA GLU A 58 -5.51 21.85 -4.29
C GLU A 58 -4.57 21.90 -5.48
N ALA A 59 -3.49 21.10 -5.45
CA ALA A 59 -2.54 21.00 -6.56
C ALA A 59 -3.22 20.42 -7.81
N ALA A 60 -3.93 19.31 -7.68
CA ALA A 60 -4.65 18.67 -8.78
C ALA A 60 -5.66 19.61 -9.44
N ARG A 61 -6.38 20.43 -8.67
CA ARG A 61 -7.32 21.45 -9.21
C ARG A 61 -6.62 22.55 -9.97
N LYS A 62 -5.43 22.99 -9.51
CA LYS A 62 -4.61 23.97 -10.24
C LYS A 62 -4.10 23.38 -11.55
N GLU A 63 -3.68 22.12 -11.54
CA GLU A 63 -3.25 21.40 -12.74
C GLU A 63 -4.39 21.20 -13.73
N GLU A 64 -5.59 20.85 -13.26
CA GLU A 64 -6.79 20.74 -14.09
C GLU A 64 -7.09 22.08 -14.78
N ALA A 65 -7.08 23.18 -14.03
CA ALA A 65 -7.33 24.52 -14.56
C ALA A 65 -6.24 24.98 -15.55
N ALA A 66 -5.01 24.48 -15.41
CA ALA A 66 -3.87 24.81 -16.28
C ALA A 66 -3.70 23.82 -17.45
N ALA A 67 -4.47 22.73 -17.49
CA ALA A 67 -4.34 21.66 -18.47
C ALA A 67 -4.55 22.18 -19.90
N LYS A 68 -3.63 21.82 -20.79
CA LYS A 68 -3.67 22.25 -22.21
C LYS A 68 -4.18 21.16 -23.14
N THR A 69 -4.20 19.92 -22.68
CA THR A 69 -4.65 18.76 -23.46
C THR A 69 -5.66 17.93 -22.66
N ALA A 70 -6.46 17.13 -23.36
CA ALA A 70 -7.38 16.19 -22.72
C ALA A 70 -6.62 15.17 -21.84
N SER A 71 -5.42 14.77 -22.25
CA SER A 71 -4.58 13.87 -21.45
C SER A 71 -4.11 14.53 -20.17
N ASP A 72 -3.65 15.79 -20.21
CA ASP A 72 -3.23 16.51 -19.00
C ASP A 72 -4.41 16.68 -18.05
N LYS A 73 -5.58 17.03 -18.59
CA LYS A 73 -6.82 17.16 -17.80
C LYS A 73 -7.21 15.82 -17.16
N ALA A 74 -7.12 14.71 -17.89
CA ALA A 74 -7.44 13.39 -17.37
C ALA A 74 -6.52 12.99 -16.20
N PHE A 75 -5.22 13.28 -16.27
CA PHE A 75 -4.30 13.01 -15.17
C PHE A 75 -4.57 13.90 -13.95
N ALA A 76 -4.79 15.20 -14.13
CA ALA A 76 -5.16 16.09 -13.03
C ALA A 76 -6.47 15.66 -12.34
N LEU A 77 -7.47 15.23 -13.11
CA LEU A 77 -8.72 14.69 -12.56
C LEU A 77 -8.52 13.36 -11.82
N LYS A 78 -7.60 12.51 -12.27
CA LYS A 78 -7.21 11.27 -11.57
C LYS A 78 -6.59 11.62 -10.20
N ASP A 79 -5.68 12.58 -10.16
CA ASP A 79 -5.01 12.99 -8.93
C ASP A 79 -5.99 13.70 -7.98
N GLU A 80 -6.94 14.50 -8.49
CA GLU A 80 -8.05 15.04 -7.70
C GLU A 80 -8.91 13.92 -7.12
N ALA A 81 -9.24 12.88 -7.90
CA ALA A 81 -10.04 11.75 -7.44
C ALA A 81 -9.33 10.99 -6.31
N ALA A 82 -8.04 10.68 -6.47
CA ALA A 82 -7.25 9.98 -5.44
C ALA A 82 -7.18 10.77 -4.11
N ALA A 83 -6.99 12.09 -4.18
CA ALA A 83 -6.97 12.96 -3.01
C ALA A 83 -8.36 13.04 -2.34
N LEU A 84 -9.44 13.14 -3.12
CA LEU A 84 -10.81 13.12 -2.61
C LEU A 84 -11.13 11.80 -1.89
N ASP A 85 -10.77 10.67 -2.48
CA ASP A 85 -10.99 9.36 -1.86
C ASP A 85 -10.23 9.22 -0.54
N SER A 86 -8.96 9.64 -0.54
CA SER A 86 -8.11 9.63 0.65
C SER A 86 -8.68 10.49 1.78
N LEU A 87 -9.35 11.60 1.44
CA LEU A 87 -10.08 12.46 2.38
C LEU A 87 -11.45 11.90 2.82
N GLY A 88 -11.82 10.70 2.37
CA GLY A 88 -13.10 10.06 2.66
C GLY A 88 -14.28 10.58 1.85
N ARG A 89 -14.02 11.28 0.73
CA ARG A 89 -15.02 11.86 -0.17
C ARG A 89 -15.16 11.01 -1.44
N SER A 90 -15.33 9.70 -1.28
CA SER A 90 -15.31 8.71 -2.36
C SER A 90 -16.37 8.93 -3.44
N ASP A 91 -17.56 9.41 -3.09
CA ASP A 91 -18.61 9.71 -4.09
C ASP A 91 -18.18 10.83 -5.06
N GLU A 92 -17.51 11.87 -4.54
CA GLU A 92 -16.97 12.94 -5.37
C GLU A 92 -15.76 12.46 -6.18
N ALA A 93 -14.90 11.62 -5.56
CA ALA A 93 -13.78 10.99 -6.25
C ALA A 93 -14.25 10.16 -7.44
N LEU A 94 -15.31 9.37 -7.28
CA LEU A 94 -15.88 8.53 -8.33
C LEU A 94 -16.34 9.37 -9.53
N ALA A 95 -16.98 10.51 -9.28
CA ALA A 95 -17.39 11.42 -10.34
C ALA A 95 -16.20 12.00 -11.12
N ARG A 96 -15.09 12.31 -10.44
CA ARG A 96 -13.87 12.85 -11.09
C ARG A 96 -13.13 11.82 -11.89
N ILE A 97 -12.98 10.60 -11.37
CA ILE A 97 -12.30 9.53 -12.12
C ILE A 97 -13.13 9.09 -13.34
N ASP A 98 -14.47 9.16 -13.26
CA ASP A 98 -15.35 8.92 -14.42
C ASP A 98 -15.25 10.01 -15.48
N GLU A 99 -14.95 11.26 -15.11
CA GLU A 99 -14.59 12.30 -16.08
C GLU A 99 -13.21 12.05 -16.69
N ALA A 100 -12.22 11.72 -15.87
CA ALA A 100 -10.87 11.40 -16.33
C ALA A 100 -10.89 10.27 -17.37
N LEU A 101 -11.62 9.18 -17.10
CA LEU A 101 -11.74 8.03 -18.00
C LEU A 101 -12.43 8.37 -19.33
N ARG A 102 -13.36 9.34 -19.35
CA ARG A 102 -13.99 9.82 -20.60
C ARG A 102 -13.03 10.63 -21.47
N LEU A 103 -12.02 11.25 -20.88
CA LEU A 103 -11.01 12.06 -21.57
C LEU A 103 -9.77 11.26 -21.96
N ALA A 104 -9.54 10.12 -21.32
CA ALA A 104 -8.33 9.33 -21.51
C ALA A 104 -8.37 8.52 -22.81
N GLU A 105 -7.22 8.46 -23.48
CA GLU A 105 -6.99 7.49 -24.55
C GLU A 105 -6.96 6.07 -23.95
N PRO A 106 -7.58 5.05 -24.60
CA PRO A 106 -7.64 3.69 -24.06
C PRO A 106 -6.27 3.12 -23.66
N SER A 107 -5.21 3.45 -24.41
CA SER A 107 -3.83 3.01 -24.15
C SER A 107 -3.20 3.60 -22.88
N ARG A 108 -3.81 4.61 -22.27
CA ARG A 108 -3.36 5.30 -21.05
C ARG A 108 -4.33 5.16 -19.88
N SER A 109 -5.33 4.31 -20.02
CA SER A 109 -6.43 4.20 -19.05
C SER A 109 -6.09 3.35 -17.82
N LYS A 110 -5.04 2.52 -17.86
CA LYS A 110 -4.78 1.54 -16.79
C LYS A 110 -4.63 2.18 -15.41
N ASP A 111 -3.90 3.29 -15.28
CA ASP A 111 -3.67 3.94 -13.97
C ASP A 111 -4.98 4.56 -13.46
N LEU A 112 -5.81 5.10 -14.35
CA LEU A 112 -7.13 5.62 -14.00
C LEU A 112 -8.08 4.49 -13.57
N ILE A 113 -7.99 3.32 -14.22
CA ILE A 113 -8.75 2.12 -13.84
C ILE A 113 -8.33 1.65 -12.45
N ALA A 114 -7.04 1.65 -12.13
CA ALA A 114 -6.53 1.29 -10.81
C ALA A 114 -7.07 2.26 -9.74
N THR A 115 -6.99 3.57 -9.98
CA THR A 115 -7.55 4.58 -9.06
C THR A 115 -9.05 4.42 -8.88
N LYS A 116 -9.82 4.20 -9.96
CA LYS A 116 -11.27 3.94 -9.86
C LYS A 116 -11.55 2.68 -9.02
N ALA A 117 -10.81 1.61 -9.25
CA ALA A 117 -10.97 0.39 -8.46
C ALA A 117 -10.62 0.59 -6.98
N GLY A 118 -9.63 1.43 -6.67
CA GLY A 118 -9.32 1.87 -5.31
C GLY A 118 -10.50 2.55 -4.64
N ILE A 119 -11.12 3.51 -5.33
CA ILE A 119 -12.33 4.23 -4.87
C ILE A 119 -13.49 3.26 -4.62
N GLU A 120 -13.77 2.34 -5.56
CA GLU A 120 -14.79 1.30 -5.39
C GLU A 120 -14.50 0.43 -4.16
N PHE A 121 -13.23 0.06 -3.94
CA PHE A 121 -12.84 -0.67 -2.73
C PHE A 121 -13.05 0.16 -1.45
N SER A 122 -12.71 1.45 -1.46
CA SER A 122 -12.97 2.40 -0.35
C SER A 122 -14.46 2.49 -0.01
N MET A 123 -15.32 2.46 -1.04
CA MET A 123 -16.77 2.40 -0.94
C MET A 123 -17.35 1.03 -0.55
N ASN A 124 -16.50 0.06 -0.20
CA ASN A 124 -16.91 -1.29 0.19
C ASN A 124 -17.55 -2.09 -0.96
N ALA A 125 -17.11 -1.83 -2.20
CA ALA A 125 -17.54 -2.48 -3.43
C ALA A 125 -16.42 -3.35 -4.06
N PRO A 126 -15.90 -4.38 -3.35
CA PRO A 126 -14.72 -5.13 -3.81
C PRO A 126 -14.97 -5.94 -5.10
N GLN A 127 -16.21 -6.39 -5.37
CA GLN A 127 -16.52 -7.07 -6.64
C GLN A 127 -16.41 -6.10 -7.83
N GLN A 128 -16.85 -4.86 -7.65
CA GLN A 128 -16.76 -3.81 -8.67
C GLN A 128 -15.29 -3.46 -8.93
N ALA A 129 -14.49 -3.31 -7.87
CA ALA A 129 -13.05 -3.12 -7.98
C ALA A 129 -12.38 -4.27 -8.79
N LEU A 130 -12.67 -5.52 -8.45
CA LEU A 130 -12.12 -6.68 -9.17
C LEU A 130 -12.57 -6.74 -10.63
N ALA A 131 -13.82 -6.40 -10.93
CA ALA A 131 -14.35 -6.38 -12.30
C ALA A 131 -13.61 -5.35 -13.18
N LEU A 132 -13.27 -4.18 -12.61
CA LEU A 132 -12.46 -3.16 -13.28
C LEU A 132 -11.02 -3.63 -13.50
N LEU A 133 -10.41 -4.26 -12.49
CA LEU A 133 -8.98 -4.62 -12.51
C LEU A 133 -8.66 -5.86 -13.35
N ALA A 134 -9.59 -6.82 -13.45
CA ALA A 134 -9.31 -8.12 -14.06
C ALA A 134 -8.76 -8.06 -15.51
N PRO A 135 -9.29 -7.22 -16.42
CA PRO A 135 -8.76 -7.11 -17.78
C PRO A 135 -7.32 -6.59 -17.83
N GLU A 136 -6.98 -5.60 -17.00
CA GLU A 136 -5.64 -5.02 -16.94
C GLU A 136 -4.65 -5.98 -16.28
N ILE A 137 -5.05 -6.66 -15.20
CA ILE A 137 -4.24 -7.71 -14.56
C ILE A 137 -3.88 -8.82 -15.55
N GLN A 138 -4.87 -9.29 -16.33
CA GLN A 138 -4.66 -10.32 -17.32
C GLN A 138 -3.69 -9.86 -18.40
N ARG A 139 -3.87 -8.64 -18.94
CA ARG A 139 -2.98 -8.06 -19.95
C ARG A 139 -1.55 -7.90 -19.42
N THR A 140 -1.37 -7.44 -18.19
CA THR A 140 -0.05 -7.28 -17.56
C THR A 140 0.65 -8.63 -17.36
N ARG A 141 -0.09 -9.66 -16.92
CA ARG A 141 0.44 -11.03 -16.81
C ARG A 141 0.85 -11.62 -18.16
N GLU A 142 0.00 -11.46 -19.18
CA GLU A 142 0.30 -11.89 -20.54
C GLU A 142 1.52 -11.16 -21.09
N PHE A 143 1.62 -9.85 -20.87
CA PHE A 143 2.78 -9.06 -21.27
C PHE A 143 4.07 -9.60 -20.61
N ALA A 144 4.06 -9.88 -19.31
CA ALA A 144 5.20 -10.46 -18.61
C ALA A 144 5.57 -11.86 -19.15
N ALA A 145 4.58 -12.69 -19.47
CA ALA A 145 4.80 -14.04 -20.01
C ALA A 145 5.39 -14.03 -21.44
N HIS A 146 4.98 -13.08 -22.29
CA HIS A 146 5.45 -12.97 -23.68
C HIS A 146 6.79 -12.23 -23.81
N ASN A 147 7.28 -11.61 -22.75
CA ASN A 147 8.53 -10.84 -22.76
C ASN A 147 9.53 -11.38 -21.72
N PRO A 148 9.98 -12.65 -21.83
CA PRO A 148 10.89 -13.27 -20.86
C PRO A 148 12.26 -12.59 -20.75
N GLN A 149 12.63 -11.76 -21.75
CA GLN A 149 13.81 -10.90 -21.73
C GLN A 149 13.67 -9.72 -20.75
N LEU A 150 12.45 -9.32 -20.43
CA LEU A 150 12.19 -8.39 -19.33
C LEU A 150 12.20 -9.17 -18.03
N ALA A 151 12.84 -8.63 -16.99
CA ALA A 151 12.66 -9.18 -15.65
C ALA A 151 11.16 -9.20 -15.34
N ARG A 152 10.65 -10.36 -14.90
CA ARG A 152 9.22 -10.53 -14.61
C ARG A 152 8.72 -9.47 -13.61
N ALA A 153 9.55 -9.15 -12.61
CA ALA A 153 9.28 -8.11 -11.63
C ALA A 153 9.08 -6.74 -12.31
N GLY A 154 10.02 -6.32 -13.16
CA GLY A 154 9.89 -5.08 -13.95
C GLY A 154 8.66 -5.05 -14.85
N ALA A 155 8.24 -6.16 -15.44
CA ALA A 155 7.03 -6.21 -16.28
C ALA A 155 5.73 -6.04 -15.46
N LEU A 156 5.63 -6.75 -14.34
CA LEU A 156 4.46 -6.69 -13.46
C LEU A 156 4.37 -5.40 -12.66
N GLY A 157 5.52 -4.82 -12.27
CA GLY A 157 5.60 -3.55 -11.56
C GLY A 157 5.11 -2.35 -12.36
N THR A 158 4.75 -2.53 -13.62
CA THR A 158 4.02 -1.51 -14.38
C THR A 158 2.55 -1.37 -13.95
N TYR A 159 2.03 -2.23 -13.07
CA TYR A 159 0.63 -2.20 -12.62
C TYR A 159 0.46 -2.57 -11.13
N THR A 160 1.41 -2.17 -10.29
CA THR A 160 1.47 -2.51 -8.85
C THR A 160 0.20 -2.16 -8.10
N GLU A 161 -0.31 -0.93 -8.23
CA GLU A 161 -1.53 -0.45 -7.55
C GLU A 161 -2.72 -1.37 -7.85
N GLY A 162 -2.89 -1.76 -9.11
CA GLY A 162 -3.95 -2.69 -9.50
C GLY A 162 -3.82 -4.06 -8.85
N PHE A 163 -2.60 -4.59 -8.71
CA PHE A 163 -2.37 -5.85 -8.00
C PHE A 163 -2.61 -5.73 -6.49
N VAL A 164 -2.20 -4.63 -5.85
CA VAL A 164 -2.42 -4.39 -4.42
C VAL A 164 -3.91 -4.25 -4.11
N THR A 165 -4.64 -3.40 -4.86
CA THR A 165 -6.09 -3.23 -4.70
C THR A 165 -6.83 -4.54 -4.95
N ALA A 166 -6.46 -5.30 -5.98
CA ALA A 166 -7.05 -6.63 -6.21
C ALA A 166 -6.73 -7.60 -5.08
N THR A 167 -5.55 -7.54 -4.47
CA THR A 167 -5.21 -8.36 -3.30
C THR A 167 -6.20 -8.11 -2.18
N PHE A 168 -6.34 -6.85 -1.74
CA PHE A 168 -7.24 -6.52 -0.63
C PHE A 168 -8.72 -6.78 -0.95
N ALA A 169 -9.16 -6.55 -2.19
CA ALA A 169 -10.50 -6.91 -2.62
C ALA A 169 -10.74 -8.44 -2.53
N ASN A 170 -9.77 -9.26 -2.96
CA ASN A 170 -9.84 -10.72 -2.82
C ASN A 170 -9.82 -11.15 -1.34
N ILE A 171 -9.01 -10.51 -0.49
CA ILE A 171 -8.98 -10.78 0.96
C ILE A 171 -10.35 -10.49 1.58
N GLN A 172 -10.97 -9.36 1.23
CA GLN A 172 -12.29 -9.00 1.72
C GLN A 172 -13.36 -10.02 1.32
N LEU A 173 -13.25 -10.59 0.12
CA LEU A 173 -14.14 -11.64 -0.37
C LEU A 173 -13.73 -13.05 0.04
N GLU A 174 -12.69 -13.19 0.85
CA GLU A 174 -12.15 -14.48 1.31
C GLU A 174 -11.74 -15.40 0.13
N GLN A 175 -11.38 -14.79 -1.01
CA GLN A 175 -10.88 -15.48 -2.20
C GLN A 175 -9.37 -15.71 -2.06
N TRP A 176 -8.98 -16.49 -1.05
CA TRP A 176 -7.59 -16.57 -0.56
C TRP A 176 -6.56 -16.94 -1.63
N LYS A 177 -6.88 -17.90 -2.50
CA LYS A 177 -5.98 -18.29 -3.59
C LYS A 177 -5.75 -17.13 -4.57
N ALA A 178 -6.79 -16.37 -4.89
CA ALA A 178 -6.69 -15.20 -5.77
C ALA A 178 -5.95 -14.05 -5.07
N ALA A 179 -6.18 -13.83 -3.78
CA ALA A 179 -5.44 -12.86 -2.97
C ALA A 179 -3.93 -13.15 -2.97
N ILE A 180 -3.53 -14.40 -2.72
CA ILE A 180 -2.11 -14.80 -2.76
C ILE A 180 -1.53 -14.67 -4.16
N SER A 181 -2.29 -15.01 -5.20
CA SER A 181 -1.84 -14.88 -6.58
C SER A 181 -1.65 -13.42 -7.00
N THR A 182 -2.53 -12.52 -6.58
CA THR A 182 -2.40 -11.08 -6.90
C THR A 182 -1.31 -10.42 -6.06
N LEU A 183 -1.15 -10.83 -4.80
CA LEU A 183 -0.05 -10.38 -3.95
C LEU A 183 1.31 -10.80 -4.50
N ALA A 184 1.46 -12.05 -4.97
CA ALA A 184 2.70 -12.53 -5.59
C ALA A 184 3.04 -11.83 -6.92
N ASP A 185 2.06 -11.19 -7.55
CA ASP A 185 2.24 -10.41 -8.77
C ASP A 185 2.43 -8.91 -8.48
N ALA A 186 2.15 -8.45 -7.25
CA ALA A 186 2.39 -7.09 -6.82
C ALA A 186 3.90 -6.88 -6.65
N GLU A 187 4.56 -6.46 -7.72
CA GLU A 187 6.00 -6.19 -7.81
C GLU A 187 6.23 -4.68 -7.86
N SER A 188 7.30 -4.18 -7.23
CA SER A 188 7.71 -2.79 -7.40
C SER A 188 9.19 -2.60 -7.06
N GLU A 189 10.04 -2.57 -8.09
CA GLU A 189 11.47 -2.33 -7.92
C GLU A 189 11.78 -0.90 -7.46
N LEU A 190 10.86 0.05 -7.74
CA LEU A 190 11.03 1.47 -7.41
C LEU A 190 10.77 1.76 -5.92
N GLU A 191 9.86 1.02 -5.29
CA GLU A 191 9.53 1.16 -3.86
C GLU A 191 10.60 0.53 -2.94
N GLY A 192 11.51 -0.26 -3.52
CA GLY A 192 12.61 -0.85 -2.80
C GLY A 192 12.22 -1.94 -1.79
N PRO A 193 13.13 -2.32 -0.88
CA PRO A 193 12.97 -3.51 -0.04
C PRO A 193 11.81 -3.42 0.98
N SER A 194 11.42 -2.22 1.42
CA SER A 194 10.32 -2.04 2.38
C SER A 194 8.98 -2.52 1.82
N PHE A 195 8.73 -2.35 0.52
CA PHE A 195 7.49 -2.83 -0.13
C PHE A 195 7.38 -4.36 -0.08
N TYR A 196 8.50 -5.07 -0.29
CA TYR A 196 8.52 -6.52 -0.22
C TYR A 196 8.36 -7.05 1.22
N ALA A 197 8.86 -6.30 2.22
CA ALA A 197 8.62 -6.61 3.63
C ALA A 197 7.13 -6.41 4.00
N TYR A 198 6.51 -5.33 3.54
CA TYR A 198 5.06 -5.11 3.64
C TYR A 198 4.27 -6.24 2.97
N ARG A 199 4.63 -6.60 1.73
CA ARG A 199 4.03 -7.71 0.97
C ARG A 199 4.10 -9.03 1.73
N ALA A 200 5.24 -9.33 2.34
CA ALA A 200 5.42 -10.49 3.19
C ALA A 200 4.53 -10.44 4.45
N LEU A 201 4.32 -9.27 5.04
CA LEU A 201 3.42 -9.09 6.18
C LEU A 201 1.95 -9.30 5.78
N VAL A 202 1.51 -8.74 4.65
CA VAL A 202 0.18 -9.01 4.06
C VAL A 202 0.00 -10.51 3.82
N TYR A 203 1.03 -11.21 3.31
CA TYR A 203 0.97 -12.66 3.12
C TYR A 203 0.74 -13.41 4.44
N ARG A 204 1.44 -13.03 5.52
CA ARG A 204 1.19 -13.60 6.85
C ARG A 204 -0.24 -13.34 7.33
N TYR A 205 -0.77 -12.14 7.09
CA TYR A 205 -2.17 -11.81 7.35
C TYR A 205 -3.16 -12.70 6.59
N ILE A 206 -2.95 -12.93 5.29
CA ILE A 206 -3.78 -13.84 4.50
C ILE A 206 -3.73 -15.26 5.07
N MET A 207 -2.54 -15.79 5.33
CA MET A 207 -2.38 -17.16 5.82
C MET A 207 -3.02 -17.37 7.19
N ALA A 208 -2.95 -16.35 8.06
CA ALA A 208 -3.63 -16.38 9.36
C ALA A 208 -5.15 -16.43 9.20
N ARG A 209 -5.74 -15.62 8.31
CA ARG A 209 -7.20 -15.61 8.11
C ARG A 209 -7.73 -16.83 7.36
N ALA A 210 -6.99 -17.32 6.37
CA ALA A 210 -7.42 -18.45 5.56
C ALA A 210 -7.40 -19.78 6.34
N HIS A 211 -6.53 -19.91 7.36
CA HIS A 211 -6.32 -21.13 8.13
C HIS A 211 -6.11 -22.39 7.27
N ASP A 212 -5.55 -22.23 6.07
CA ASP A 212 -5.35 -23.31 5.09
C ASP A 212 -3.89 -23.35 4.62
N ALA A 213 -3.15 -24.36 5.10
CA ALA A 213 -1.75 -24.57 4.75
C ALA A 213 -1.53 -24.98 3.28
N SER A 214 -2.56 -25.42 2.56
CA SER A 214 -2.46 -25.79 1.14
C SER A 214 -2.27 -24.57 0.24
N LEU A 215 -2.60 -23.38 0.74
CA LEU A 215 -2.49 -22.12 0.02
C LEU A 215 -1.07 -21.53 -0.01
N LYS A 216 -0.12 -22.15 0.69
CA LYS A 216 1.26 -21.65 0.79
C LYS A 216 1.86 -21.33 -0.56
N ASN A 217 2.41 -20.13 -0.68
CA ASN A 217 3.19 -19.70 -1.84
C ASN A 217 4.70 -19.78 -1.51
N PRO A 218 5.49 -20.64 -2.17
CA PRO A 218 6.90 -20.82 -1.84
C PRO A 218 7.75 -19.55 -1.92
N GLN A 219 7.43 -18.62 -2.83
CA GLN A 219 8.16 -17.36 -2.95
C GLN A 219 7.85 -16.44 -1.77
N LEU A 220 6.58 -16.20 -1.49
CA LEU A 220 6.15 -15.33 -0.38
C LEU A 220 6.57 -15.91 0.98
N GLU A 221 6.64 -17.23 1.13
CA GLU A 221 7.21 -17.89 2.33
C GLU A 221 8.70 -17.58 2.52
N ARG A 222 9.48 -17.61 1.43
CA ARG A 222 10.90 -17.26 1.48
C ARG A 222 11.09 -15.79 1.83
N GLU A 223 10.31 -14.90 1.21
CA GLU A 223 10.34 -13.46 1.49
C GLU A 223 9.99 -13.18 2.95
N ALA A 224 8.88 -13.73 3.46
CA ALA A 224 8.48 -13.53 4.84
C ALA A 224 9.49 -14.08 5.86
N THR A 225 10.21 -15.16 5.52
CA THR A 225 11.32 -15.66 6.34
C THR A 225 12.52 -14.73 6.28
N TYR A 226 12.87 -14.25 5.08
CA TYR A 226 14.00 -13.36 4.85
C TYR A 226 13.82 -12.01 5.58
N TYR A 227 12.69 -11.32 5.36
CA TYR A 227 12.45 -10.00 5.96
C TYR A 227 12.28 -10.07 7.48
N ALA A 228 11.71 -11.14 8.03
CA ALA A 228 11.68 -11.32 9.48
C ALA A 228 13.09 -11.35 10.11
N ALA A 229 14.05 -11.99 9.44
CA ALA A 229 15.41 -12.15 9.95
C ALA A 229 16.30 -10.92 9.69
N ASN A 230 16.15 -10.29 8.52
CA ASN A 230 17.10 -9.31 8.00
C ASN A 230 16.60 -7.87 8.08
N ASP A 231 15.28 -7.66 8.03
CA ASP A 231 14.73 -6.31 8.04
C ASP A 231 14.61 -5.77 9.48
N LYS A 232 15.06 -4.53 9.64
CA LYS A 232 15.11 -3.83 10.92
C LYS A 232 14.16 -2.63 10.97
N ASN A 233 13.41 -2.40 9.89
CA ASN A 233 12.28 -1.47 9.92
C ASN A 233 11.07 -2.09 10.66
N GLN A 234 9.97 -1.34 10.70
CA GLN A 234 8.72 -1.77 11.33
C GLN A 234 8.17 -3.11 10.78
N TYR A 235 8.28 -3.38 9.49
CA TYR A 235 7.75 -4.60 8.87
C TYR A 235 8.51 -5.85 9.32
N GLY A 236 9.83 -5.76 9.42
CA GLY A 236 10.65 -6.84 9.99
C GLY A 236 10.24 -7.19 11.42
N VAL A 237 10.01 -6.18 12.27
CA VAL A 237 9.56 -6.35 13.65
C VAL A 237 8.14 -6.94 13.72
N LEU A 238 7.23 -6.45 12.88
CA LEU A 238 5.87 -6.99 12.79
C LEU A 238 5.89 -8.45 12.32
N LEU A 239 6.71 -8.80 11.32
CA LEU A 239 6.88 -10.19 10.88
C LEU A 239 7.35 -11.11 12.00
N ARG A 240 8.31 -10.68 12.84
CA ARG A 240 8.76 -11.45 14.02
C ARG A 240 7.67 -11.55 15.09
N THR A 241 6.92 -10.48 15.32
CA THR A 241 5.75 -10.49 16.23
C THR A 241 4.71 -11.51 15.78
N TRP A 242 4.47 -11.59 14.47
CA TRP A 242 3.58 -12.57 13.86
C TRP A 242 4.08 -14.02 13.98
N GLN A 243 5.38 -14.22 14.24
CA GLN A 243 5.98 -15.51 14.59
C GLN A 243 5.94 -15.81 16.11
N GLY A 244 5.44 -14.87 16.92
CA GLY A 244 5.29 -15.01 18.37
C GLY A 244 6.38 -14.35 19.20
N GLU A 245 7.30 -13.59 18.58
CA GLU A 245 8.29 -12.79 19.31
C GLU A 245 7.62 -11.60 20.02
N ASP A 246 8.05 -11.30 21.25
CA ASP A 246 7.62 -10.10 21.97
C ASP A 246 8.56 -8.93 21.64
N ALA A 247 8.28 -8.26 20.51
CA ALA A 247 9.12 -7.20 19.95
C ALA A 247 8.43 -5.82 19.94
N LEU A 248 7.37 -5.62 20.74
CA LEU A 248 6.61 -4.37 20.76
C LEU A 248 7.43 -3.17 21.23
N ASN A 249 8.38 -3.37 22.15
CA ASN A 249 9.28 -2.30 22.60
C ASN A 249 10.20 -1.82 21.46
N GLU A 250 10.69 -2.74 20.62
CA GLU A 250 11.51 -2.39 19.46
C GLU A 250 10.71 -1.59 18.44
N LEU A 251 9.47 -2.01 18.17
CA LEU A 251 8.56 -1.31 17.27
C LEU A 251 8.28 0.13 17.74
N SER A 252 8.05 0.32 19.04
CA SER A 252 7.86 1.65 19.63
C SER A 252 9.10 2.54 19.47
N ILE A 253 10.31 1.98 19.54
CA ILE A 253 11.56 2.74 19.35
C ILE A 253 11.71 3.16 17.89
N ILE A 254 11.42 2.26 16.95
CA ILE A 254 11.47 2.55 15.50
C ILE A 254 10.49 3.68 15.17
N ASN A 255 9.24 3.56 15.62
CA ASN A 255 8.19 4.55 15.33
C ASN A 255 8.45 5.91 15.98
N ALA A 256 9.17 5.95 17.12
CA ALA A 256 9.63 7.20 17.72
C ALA A 256 10.68 7.95 16.87
N GLY A 257 11.36 7.26 15.96
CA GLY A 257 12.30 7.85 15.01
C GLY A 257 11.65 8.42 13.75
N LEU A 258 10.35 8.19 13.53
CA LEU A 258 9.59 8.73 12.40
C LEU A 258 8.94 10.07 12.77
N SER A 259 8.57 10.85 11.75
CA SER A 259 7.89 12.14 11.93
C SER A 259 6.80 12.36 10.90
N GLY A 260 5.86 13.27 11.17
CA GLY A 260 4.88 13.71 10.20
C GLY A 260 3.95 12.59 9.70
N ASP A 261 3.77 12.56 8.39
CA ASP A 261 3.00 11.55 7.66
C ASP A 261 3.59 10.16 7.76
N ASP A 262 4.92 9.97 7.64
CA ASP A 262 5.53 8.62 7.74
C ASP A 262 5.22 7.96 9.08
N ARG A 263 5.26 8.75 10.16
CA ARG A 263 4.92 8.25 11.49
C ARG A 263 3.45 7.84 11.56
N GLN A 264 2.56 8.63 10.95
CA GLN A 264 1.14 8.35 10.97
C GLN A 264 0.80 7.12 10.12
N GLU A 265 1.44 6.93 8.98
CA GLU A 265 1.32 5.72 8.13
C GLU A 265 1.82 4.48 8.87
N ALA A 266 3.04 4.54 9.44
CA ALA A 266 3.61 3.44 10.22
C ALA A 266 2.76 3.07 11.44
N GLU A 267 2.27 4.07 12.20
CA GLU A 267 1.37 3.82 13.33
C GLU A 267 0.05 3.18 12.88
N ALA A 268 -0.49 3.58 11.72
CA ALA A 268 -1.70 2.99 11.17
C ALA A 268 -1.54 1.52 10.82
N GLU A 269 -0.47 1.19 10.09
CA GLU A 269 -0.11 -0.17 9.71
C GLU A 269 0.15 -1.04 10.96
N GLU A 270 0.92 -0.52 11.92
CA GLU A 270 1.14 -1.18 13.20
C GLU A 270 -0.19 -1.54 13.86
N GLN A 271 -1.07 -0.56 14.06
CA GLN A 271 -2.32 -0.80 14.79
C GLN A 271 -3.19 -1.83 14.06
N PHE A 272 -3.24 -1.78 12.73
CA PHE A 272 -3.97 -2.77 11.94
C PHE A 272 -3.37 -4.18 12.08
N TYR A 273 -2.07 -4.35 11.85
CA TYR A 273 -1.45 -5.68 11.87
C TYR A 273 -1.33 -6.27 13.27
N LEU A 274 -1.14 -5.45 14.32
CA LEU A 274 -1.22 -5.93 15.70
C LEU A 274 -2.66 -6.30 16.10
N GLY A 275 -3.64 -5.52 15.65
CA GLY A 275 -5.06 -5.86 15.85
C GLY A 275 -5.45 -7.15 15.14
N ALA A 276 -5.01 -7.33 13.89
CA ALA A 276 -5.24 -8.53 13.11
C ALA A 276 -4.55 -9.75 13.73
N TYR A 277 -3.31 -9.61 14.21
CA TYR A 277 -2.61 -10.66 14.94
C TYR A 277 -3.38 -11.06 16.21
N ALA A 278 -3.81 -10.09 17.02
CA ALA A 278 -4.60 -10.35 18.21
C ALA A 278 -5.89 -11.12 17.87
N LYS A 279 -6.63 -10.68 16.85
CA LYS A 279 -7.90 -11.32 16.46
C LYS A 279 -7.71 -12.72 15.86
N PHE A 280 -6.90 -12.83 14.81
CA PHE A 280 -6.87 -14.02 13.96
C PHE A 280 -5.82 -15.05 14.38
N VAL A 281 -4.81 -14.64 15.17
CA VAL A 281 -3.80 -15.57 15.69
C VAL A 281 -4.02 -15.87 17.17
N LYS A 282 -4.31 -14.86 17.99
CA LYS A 282 -4.51 -15.04 19.44
C LYS A 282 -5.96 -15.31 19.84
N GLY A 283 -6.94 -15.03 18.98
CA GLY A 283 -8.36 -15.11 19.33
C GLY A 283 -8.83 -13.99 20.27
N ASP A 284 -8.01 -12.94 20.46
CA ASP A 284 -8.30 -11.82 21.36
C ASP A 284 -9.01 -10.69 20.61
N THR A 285 -10.33 -10.77 20.59
CA THR A 285 -11.18 -9.78 19.90
C THR A 285 -11.23 -8.44 20.64
N ASP A 286 -11.08 -8.43 21.97
CA ASP A 286 -11.10 -7.18 22.74
C ASP A 286 -9.82 -6.36 22.49
N ALA A 287 -8.66 -7.02 22.40
CA ALA A 287 -7.42 -6.37 21.99
C ALA A 287 -7.51 -5.82 20.56
N ALA A 288 -8.11 -6.57 19.63
CA ALA A 288 -8.33 -6.10 18.26
C ALA A 288 -9.22 -4.85 18.20
N ARG A 289 -10.34 -4.83 18.94
CA ARG A 289 -11.19 -3.64 19.10
C ARG A 289 -10.45 -2.47 19.76
N GLY A 290 -9.56 -2.77 20.71
CA GLY A 290 -8.64 -1.79 21.30
C GLY A 290 -7.78 -1.08 20.26
N ARG A 291 -7.16 -1.85 19.37
CA ARG A 291 -6.33 -1.33 18.26
C ARG A 291 -7.15 -0.55 17.24
N LEU A 292 -8.34 -1.02 16.88
CA LEU A 292 -9.24 -0.29 15.99
C LEU A 292 -9.63 1.09 16.56
N ARG A 293 -9.84 1.21 17.88
CA ARG A 293 -10.10 2.52 18.50
C ARG A 293 -8.92 3.48 18.35
N ILE A 294 -7.70 3.00 18.50
CA ILE A 294 -6.48 3.82 18.29
C ILE A 294 -6.39 4.23 16.82
N LEU A 295 -6.61 3.30 15.89
CA LEU A 295 -6.60 3.58 14.45
C LEU A 295 -7.65 4.64 14.06
N ASN A 296 -8.85 4.57 14.64
CA ASN A 296 -9.90 5.58 14.44
C ASN A 296 -9.55 6.95 15.04
N GLN A 297 -8.81 7.00 16.14
CA GLN A 297 -8.31 8.25 16.73
C GLN A 297 -7.19 8.86 15.89
N LEU A 298 -6.32 8.01 15.34
CA LEU A 298 -5.24 8.41 14.44
C LEU A 298 -5.79 9.00 13.13
N ALA A 299 -6.91 8.46 12.63
CA ALA A 299 -7.56 8.85 11.38
C ALA A 299 -6.55 8.99 10.21
N PRO A 300 -5.83 7.92 9.84
CA PRO A 300 -4.80 7.98 8.80
C PRO A 300 -5.46 8.03 7.42
N TYR A 301 -5.82 9.24 6.99
CA TYR A 301 -6.48 9.49 5.71
C TYR A 301 -5.72 8.84 4.53
N GLY A 302 -6.44 8.16 3.66
CA GLY A 302 -5.88 7.41 2.52
C GLY A 302 -5.36 6.00 2.83
N SER A 303 -5.13 5.64 4.10
CA SER A 303 -4.61 4.30 4.42
C SER A 303 -5.66 3.20 4.22
N ILE A 304 -5.26 2.15 3.48
CA ILE A 304 -6.09 0.96 3.28
C ILE A 304 -6.33 0.23 4.60
N GLU A 305 -5.37 0.26 5.52
CA GLU A 305 -5.45 -0.34 6.86
C GLU A 305 -6.58 0.29 7.69
N TRP A 306 -6.86 1.59 7.55
CA TRP A 306 -7.97 2.23 8.25
C TRP A 306 -9.32 1.99 7.60
N ILE A 307 -9.37 2.02 6.27
CA ILE A 307 -10.58 1.67 5.51
C ILE A 307 -10.98 0.23 5.79
N TYR A 308 -10.03 -0.68 5.69
CA TYR A 308 -10.26 -2.10 5.81
C TYR A 308 -10.31 -2.59 7.27
N GLY A 309 -9.53 -1.98 8.17
CA GLY A 309 -9.53 -2.29 9.59
C GLY A 309 -10.91 -2.16 10.23
N ARG A 310 -11.68 -1.14 9.86
CA ARG A 310 -13.09 -0.97 10.27
C ARG A 310 -13.99 -2.15 9.88
N ARG A 311 -13.64 -2.89 8.84
CA ARG A 311 -14.43 -4.02 8.35
C ARG A 311 -14.08 -5.33 9.04
N VAL A 312 -12.84 -5.47 9.53
CA VAL A 312 -12.30 -6.76 9.97
C VAL A 312 -11.86 -6.82 11.43
N LEU A 313 -11.65 -5.68 12.11
CA LEU A 313 -11.18 -5.64 13.50
C LEU A 313 -12.28 -5.39 14.53
N GLU A 314 -13.51 -5.13 14.11
CA GLU A 314 -14.70 -5.02 14.98
C GLU A 314 -15.02 -6.33 15.73
#